data_AF-A0A831UGX8-F1
#
_entry.id   AF-A0A831UGX8-F1
#
_cell.length_a   1.000
_cell.length_b   1.000
_cell.length_c   1.000
_cell.angle_alpha   90.00
_cell.angle_beta   90.00
_cell.angle_gamma   90.00
#
_symmetry.space_group_name_H-M   'P 1'
#
loop_
_entity.id
_entity.type
_entity.pdbx_description
1 polymer ?
#
loop_
_entity_poly.entity_id
_entity_poly.type
_entity_poly.pdbx_seq_one_letter_code
_entity_poly.pdbx_strand_id
1 'polypeptide(L)'
;PYTLETEEGLLGGENLSYDGEVLVLEGRACLEREGLYLEAPLLRYREGEGLEGRGLTGEAEGWRLEAESLEGKALRRVRLEKGSLKAQAERVLLERPPVGQGVYLESPAYRVRAEEARFSREEARLKGFLATPCPCGEEVRLVMAEARFDPKTGELLGEASLGLWGLEIPLGEARANATRRPALANPLVLSGSEGGGFTLGLQDFPLPRPGEEIGRWERAFTLLGTRGEGLTLSPFLRYAETGRSQGWTLGVEGSYRQALGEGPFSLTLSPTLLAALYPGTPYPPYLSLGGSLEGSFREGDLRLLLRFSGRLEPLSRTPPFTYEKRDEFQSLSLEAGYGPFALAYALENPLGSRMDRLEGEYRGALGSFRLAYVRGSYGEVRLGYALPLPDRACCQALWAALEGGVGEGGLSRYGLTLRYYDGCFAYEARAQNVLKGQYGEATGLGFSFGLSLR
;
A
#
# COMPACT_ATOMS: atom_id res chain seq x y z
N PRO A 1 40.54 1.01 37.39
CA PRO A 1 40.46 0.92 35.92
C PRO A 1 41.80 1.39 35.36
N TYR A 2 42.41 0.57 34.49
CA TYR A 2 43.65 0.94 33.80
C TYR A 2 43.29 1.49 32.43
N THR A 3 43.97 2.55 31.99
CA THR A 3 43.73 3.19 30.68
C THR A 3 45.03 3.31 29.90
N LEU A 4 44.98 3.00 28.60
CA LEU A 4 46.09 3.17 27.65
C LEU A 4 45.61 4.00 26.46
N GLU A 5 46.39 5.02 26.09
CA GLU A 5 46.13 5.81 24.88
C GLU A 5 46.78 5.12 23.68
N THR A 6 46.00 4.86 22.64
CA THR A 6 46.43 4.23 21.38
C THR A 6 46.01 5.10 20.19
N GLU A 7 46.49 4.82 18.98
CA GLU A 7 46.04 5.53 17.77
C GLU A 7 44.51 5.36 17.54
N GLU A 8 43.97 4.24 17.99
CA GLU A 8 42.56 3.90 17.86
C GLU A 8 41.67 4.64 18.86
N GLY A 9 42.21 5.03 20.03
CA GLY A 9 41.51 5.70 21.13
C GLY A 9 42.05 5.33 22.51
N LEU A 10 41.30 5.67 23.55
CA LEU A 10 41.57 5.26 24.93
C LEU A 10 41.03 3.84 25.14
N LEU A 11 41.93 2.90 25.41
CA LEU A 11 41.60 1.55 25.83
C LEU A 11 41.49 1.47 27.34
N GLY A 12 40.46 0.80 27.85
CA GLY A 12 40.26 0.62 29.29
C GLY A 12 39.77 -0.78 29.65
N GLY A 13 39.96 -1.18 30.90
CA GLY A 13 39.44 -2.44 31.45
C GLY A 13 39.56 -2.50 32.97
N GLU A 14 38.86 -3.47 33.59
CA GLU A 14 39.00 -3.76 35.02
C GLU A 14 40.36 -4.39 35.32
N ASN A 15 40.74 -5.36 34.49
CA ASN A 15 42.04 -6.02 34.55
C ASN A 15 42.82 -5.78 33.26
N LEU A 16 44.13 -5.61 33.42
CA LEU A 16 45.06 -5.40 32.32
C LEU A 16 46.26 -6.32 32.52
N SER A 17 46.55 -7.15 31.52
CA SER A 17 47.72 -8.03 31.50
C SER A 17 48.48 -7.86 30.20
N TYR A 18 49.81 -7.95 30.27
CA TYR A 18 50.70 -7.80 29.12
C TYR A 18 51.77 -8.88 29.20
N ASP A 19 51.90 -9.68 28.14
CA ASP A 19 52.83 -10.81 28.06
C ASP A 19 54.13 -10.52 27.31
N GLY A 20 54.31 -9.27 26.84
CA GLY A 20 55.45 -8.84 26.03
C GLY A 20 55.12 -8.67 24.54
N GLU A 21 54.00 -9.22 24.07
CA GLU A 21 53.55 -9.08 22.67
C GLU A 21 52.09 -8.63 22.57
N VAL A 22 51.23 -9.09 23.49
CA VAL A 22 49.79 -8.82 23.48
C VAL A 22 49.36 -8.20 24.80
N LEU A 23 48.64 -7.09 24.69
CA LEU A 23 47.93 -6.46 25.79
C LEU A 23 46.50 -7.00 25.84
N VAL A 24 46.10 -7.55 26.99
CA VAL A 24 44.77 -8.13 27.20
C VAL A 24 44.03 -7.31 28.25
N LEU A 25 42.85 -6.83 27.88
CA LEU A 25 41.92 -6.08 28.73
C LEU A 25 40.68 -6.94 29.02
N GLU A 26 40.31 -7.06 30.30
CA GLU A 26 39.23 -7.91 30.79
C GLU A 26 38.29 -7.18 31.75
N GLY A 27 37.05 -7.67 31.85
CA GLY A 27 36.04 -7.17 32.78
C GLY A 27 35.55 -5.78 32.37
N ARG A 28 34.82 -5.71 31.25
CA ARG A 28 34.38 -4.46 30.59
C ARG A 28 35.52 -3.73 29.90
N ALA A 29 36.18 -4.45 28.99
CA ALA A 29 37.18 -3.85 28.13
C ALA A 29 36.49 -2.84 27.21
N CYS A 30 36.97 -1.60 27.17
CA CYS A 30 36.40 -0.54 26.38
C CYS A 30 37.40 0.12 25.43
N LEU A 31 36.88 0.62 24.32
CA LEU A 31 37.57 1.54 23.41
C LEU A 31 36.73 2.82 23.32
N GLU A 32 37.30 3.93 23.76
CA GLU A 32 36.63 5.23 23.77
C GLU A 32 37.43 6.28 22.99
N ARG A 33 36.73 7.03 22.16
CA ARG A 33 37.21 8.27 21.54
C ARG A 33 36.03 9.16 21.24
N GLU A 34 36.28 10.41 20.87
CA GLU A 34 35.22 11.32 20.46
C GLU A 34 34.34 10.69 19.36
N GLY A 35 33.03 10.58 19.64
CA GLY A 35 32.05 10.00 18.73
C GLY A 35 32.01 8.47 18.66
N LEU A 36 32.83 7.73 19.43
CA LEU A 36 32.83 6.26 19.46
C LEU A 36 33.10 5.72 20.86
N TYR A 37 32.20 4.85 21.32
CA TYR A 37 32.35 4.06 22.53
C TYR A 37 32.05 2.60 22.21
N LEU A 38 32.96 1.69 22.51
CA LEU A 38 32.78 0.24 22.40
C LEU A 38 33.11 -0.42 23.72
N GLU A 39 32.34 -1.43 24.08
CA GLU A 39 32.55 -2.29 25.23
C GLU A 39 32.52 -3.75 24.78
N ALA A 40 33.41 -4.57 25.35
CA ALA A 40 33.47 -6.00 25.14
C ALA A 40 33.89 -6.72 26.44
N PRO A 41 33.56 -8.01 26.59
CA PRO A 41 34.06 -8.81 27.72
C PRO A 41 35.59 -8.91 27.75
N LEU A 42 36.21 -8.90 26.56
CA LEU A 42 37.64 -9.10 26.34
C LEU A 42 38.08 -8.32 25.09
N LEU A 43 39.13 -7.51 25.22
CA LEU A 43 39.86 -6.92 24.08
C LEU A 43 41.32 -7.34 24.14
N ARG A 44 41.88 -7.67 22.97
CA ARG A 44 43.31 -7.92 22.79
C ARG A 44 43.87 -6.86 21.87
N TYR A 45 45.01 -6.29 22.24
CA TYR A 45 45.75 -5.34 21.41
C TYR A 45 47.14 -5.89 21.15
N ARG A 46 47.50 -6.02 19.87
CA ARG A 46 48.85 -6.39 19.44
C ARG A 46 49.42 -5.27 18.57
N GLU A 47 50.62 -4.84 18.91
CA GLU A 47 51.32 -3.79 18.17
C GLU A 47 51.56 -4.24 16.71
N GLY A 48 51.07 -3.46 15.73
CA GLY A 48 51.15 -3.77 14.30
C GLY A 48 49.99 -4.59 13.71
N GLU A 49 49.29 -5.42 14.50
CA GLU A 49 48.10 -6.19 14.05
C GLU A 49 46.77 -5.55 14.49
N GLY A 50 46.79 -4.72 15.53
CA GLY A 50 45.64 -3.92 15.99
C GLY A 50 44.80 -4.59 17.08
N LEU A 51 43.51 -4.25 17.12
CA LEU A 51 42.56 -4.69 18.14
C LEU A 51 41.77 -5.94 17.72
N GLU A 52 41.58 -6.86 18.65
CA GLU A 52 40.71 -8.01 18.50
C GLU A 52 39.72 -8.11 19.66
N GLY A 53 38.46 -8.43 19.34
CA GLY A 53 37.40 -8.55 20.33
C GLY A 53 36.22 -9.36 19.83
N ARG A 54 35.36 -9.81 20.73
CA ARG A 54 34.10 -10.51 20.40
C ARG A 54 32.95 -9.98 21.25
N GLY A 55 31.75 -9.99 20.68
CA GLY A 55 30.52 -9.55 21.35
C GLY A 55 30.61 -8.09 21.78
N LEU A 56 30.97 -7.22 20.83
CA LEU A 56 31.14 -5.80 21.10
C LEU A 56 29.78 -5.09 21.08
N THR A 57 29.56 -4.21 22.04
CA THR A 57 28.36 -3.37 22.13
C THR A 57 28.78 -1.93 22.39
N GLY A 58 28.05 -0.94 21.85
CA GLY A 58 28.40 0.45 22.10
C GLY A 58 27.63 1.45 21.27
N GLU A 59 28.26 2.60 21.02
CA GLU A 59 27.71 3.71 20.26
C GLU A 59 28.76 4.33 19.34
N ALA A 60 28.40 4.61 18.09
CA ALA A 60 29.23 5.33 17.13
C ALA A 60 28.41 6.40 16.42
N GLU A 61 28.79 7.68 16.53
CA GLU A 61 28.09 8.81 15.91
C GLU A 61 26.57 8.85 16.25
N GLY A 62 26.22 8.47 17.49
CA GLY A 62 24.81 8.39 17.91
C GLY A 62 24.06 7.15 17.46
N TRP A 63 24.73 6.18 16.82
CA TRP A 63 24.16 4.88 16.43
C TRP A 63 24.56 3.84 17.47
N ARG A 64 23.57 3.18 18.07
CA ARG A 64 23.84 1.99 18.89
C ARG A 64 24.35 0.89 18.00
N LEU A 65 25.39 0.21 18.43
CA LEU A 65 26.04 -0.84 17.64
C LEU A 65 26.19 -2.11 18.46
N GLU A 66 25.99 -3.24 17.79
CA GLU A 66 26.31 -4.57 18.28
C GLU A 66 27.11 -5.28 17.18
N ALA A 67 28.26 -5.85 17.51
CA ALA A 67 29.12 -6.54 16.54
C ALA A 67 29.59 -7.89 17.08
N GLU A 68 29.69 -8.87 16.19
CA GLU A 68 30.13 -10.22 16.57
C GLU A 68 31.63 -10.26 16.88
N SER A 69 32.44 -9.58 16.06
CA SER A 69 33.89 -9.48 16.26
C SER A 69 34.46 -8.14 15.81
N LEU A 70 35.62 -7.81 16.37
CA LEU A 70 36.52 -6.73 15.96
C LEU A 70 37.83 -7.36 15.47
N GLU A 71 38.28 -6.97 14.29
CA GLU A 71 39.53 -7.39 13.66
C GLU A 71 40.27 -6.14 13.14
N GLY A 72 41.30 -5.71 13.87
CA GLY A 72 42.02 -4.47 13.62
C GLY A 72 41.10 -3.25 13.80
N LYS A 73 40.77 -2.59 12.68
CA LYS A 73 39.87 -1.42 12.62
C LYS A 73 38.48 -1.75 12.04
N ALA A 74 38.14 -3.04 11.92
CA ALA A 74 36.92 -3.49 11.29
C ALA A 74 36.04 -4.33 12.23
N LEU A 75 34.81 -3.89 12.43
CA LEU A 75 33.76 -4.68 13.06
C LEU A 75 33.09 -5.59 12.03
N ARG A 76 32.69 -6.80 12.42
CA ARG A 76 32.01 -7.78 11.56
C ARG A 76 30.59 -8.08 12.06
N ARG A 77 29.68 -8.34 11.10
CA ARG A 77 28.25 -8.63 11.34
C ARG A 77 27.62 -7.65 12.32
N VAL A 78 27.66 -6.38 11.95
CA VAL A 78 27.28 -5.27 12.81
C VAL A 78 25.80 -4.98 12.67
N ARG A 79 25.09 -4.86 13.79
CA ARG A 79 23.76 -4.27 13.86
C ARG A 79 23.89 -2.85 14.33
N LEU A 80 23.25 -1.93 13.63
CA LEU A 80 23.23 -0.50 13.93
C LEU A 80 21.79 -0.06 14.15
N GLU A 81 21.53 0.65 15.24
CA GLU A 81 20.20 1.15 15.57
C GLU A 81 20.23 2.64 15.94
N LYS A 82 19.26 3.39 15.39
CA LYS A 82 19.06 4.81 15.74
C LYS A 82 17.60 5.19 15.58
N GLY A 83 16.92 5.46 16.69
CA GLY A 83 15.48 5.71 16.70
C GLY A 83 14.68 4.45 16.34
N SER A 84 13.84 4.53 15.30
CA SER A 84 13.04 3.39 14.79
C SER A 84 13.77 2.54 13.75
N LEU A 85 15.03 2.89 13.43
CA LEU A 85 15.75 2.32 12.31
C LEU A 85 16.75 1.28 12.76
N LYS A 86 16.81 0.20 11.98
CA LYS A 86 17.72 -0.92 12.17
C LYS A 86 18.44 -1.21 10.86
N ALA A 87 19.76 -1.24 10.92
CA ALA A 87 20.63 -1.62 9.82
C ALA A 87 21.48 -2.82 10.22
N GLN A 88 21.77 -3.69 9.25
CA GLN A 88 22.76 -4.74 9.37
C GLN A 88 23.87 -4.45 8.37
N ALA A 89 25.13 -4.53 8.78
CA ALA A 89 26.28 -4.37 7.91
C ALA A 89 27.19 -5.59 8.06
N GLU A 90 27.67 -6.13 6.94
CA GLU A 90 28.63 -7.24 6.98
C GLU A 90 29.94 -6.83 7.65
N ARG A 91 30.36 -5.58 7.41
CA ARG A 91 31.56 -4.98 7.97
C ARG A 91 31.35 -3.50 8.25
N VAL A 92 31.88 -2.99 9.36
CA VAL A 92 31.96 -1.54 9.64
C VAL A 92 33.41 -1.17 9.95
N LEU A 93 33.98 -0.30 9.14
CA LEU A 93 35.29 0.30 9.38
C LEU A 93 35.14 1.44 10.37
N LEU A 94 35.96 1.43 11.43
CA LEU A 94 36.01 2.46 12.47
C LEU A 94 36.77 3.71 11.98
N GLU A 95 36.44 4.20 10.79
CA GLU A 95 36.89 5.50 10.27
C GLU A 95 36.10 6.65 10.92
N ARG A 96 36.43 7.89 10.55
CA ARG A 96 35.70 9.10 10.98
C ARG A 96 35.09 9.79 9.75
N PRO A 97 33.77 9.67 9.48
CA PRO A 97 32.77 8.83 10.17
C PRO A 97 32.89 7.33 9.85
N PRO A 98 32.24 6.43 10.62
CA PRO A 98 32.22 5.00 10.35
C PRO A 98 31.68 4.65 8.96
N VAL A 99 32.30 3.67 8.32
CA VAL A 99 31.93 3.21 6.97
C VAL A 99 31.45 1.76 7.05
N GLY A 100 30.16 1.53 6.84
CA GLY A 100 29.58 0.20 6.66
C GLY A 100 29.71 -0.29 5.23
N GLN A 101 29.97 -1.58 5.05
CA GLN A 101 29.98 -2.29 3.78
C GLN A 101 28.96 -3.42 3.81
N GLY A 102 28.27 -3.64 2.70
CA GLY A 102 27.21 -4.65 2.59
C GLY A 102 26.05 -4.35 3.55
N VAL A 103 25.47 -3.15 3.42
CA VAL A 103 24.50 -2.62 4.36
C VAL A 103 23.08 -3.01 3.93
N TYR A 104 22.34 -3.62 4.83
CA TYR A 104 20.95 -3.98 4.69
C TYR A 104 20.11 -3.18 5.69
N LEU A 105 19.11 -2.44 5.22
CA LEU A 105 18.20 -1.71 6.10
C LEU A 105 16.92 -2.53 6.30
N GLU A 106 16.55 -2.75 7.56
CA GLU A 106 15.28 -3.38 7.90
C GLU A 106 14.15 -2.36 7.75
N SER A 107 13.36 -2.50 6.69
CA SER A 107 12.16 -1.69 6.45
C SER A 107 10.93 -2.59 6.31
N PRO A 108 9.76 -2.16 6.85
CA PRO A 108 8.50 -2.88 6.65
C PRO A 108 7.96 -2.76 5.22
N ALA A 109 8.46 -1.80 4.45
CA ALA A 109 7.95 -1.43 3.13
C ALA A 109 8.85 -1.93 1.99
N TYR A 110 10.16 -2.00 2.23
CA TYR A 110 11.16 -2.26 1.20
C TYR A 110 12.25 -3.20 1.70
N ARG A 111 12.79 -4.01 0.79
CA ARG A 111 14.12 -4.60 0.94
C ARG A 111 15.12 -3.59 0.43
N VAL A 112 16.03 -3.18 1.31
CA VAL A 112 16.96 -2.09 1.02
C VAL A 112 18.38 -2.57 1.21
N ARG A 113 19.20 -2.40 0.17
CA ARG A 113 20.63 -2.68 0.20
C ARG A 113 21.43 -1.44 -0.20
N ALA A 114 22.60 -1.29 0.38
CA ALA A 114 23.61 -0.35 -0.06
C ALA A 114 24.97 -1.05 -0.02
N GLU A 115 25.81 -0.76 -1.01
CA GLU A 115 27.19 -1.28 -1.06
C GLU A 115 28.02 -0.68 0.07
N GLU A 116 27.90 0.63 0.28
CA GLU A 116 28.55 1.36 1.36
C GLU A 116 27.60 2.33 2.05
N ALA A 117 27.81 2.54 3.35
CA ALA A 117 27.12 3.56 4.13
C ALA A 117 28.10 4.32 5.03
N ARG A 118 28.11 5.65 4.94
CA ARG A 118 28.81 6.51 5.92
C ARG A 118 27.83 6.98 6.97
N PHE A 119 28.02 6.56 8.20
CA PHE A 119 27.11 6.86 9.31
C PHE A 119 27.58 8.10 10.07
N SER A 120 26.90 9.23 9.87
CA SER A 120 27.16 10.43 10.68
C SER A 120 26.09 10.61 11.75
N ARG A 121 26.28 11.62 12.60
CA ARG A 121 25.34 11.99 13.64
C ARG A 121 23.99 12.46 13.10
N GLU A 122 23.97 13.12 11.94
CA GLU A 122 22.75 13.72 11.39
C GLU A 122 22.19 12.97 10.19
N GLU A 123 23.04 12.45 9.30
CA GLU A 123 22.64 11.75 8.07
C GLU A 123 23.43 10.45 7.87
N ALA A 124 22.86 9.48 7.15
CA ALA A 124 23.62 8.37 6.58
C ALA A 124 23.74 8.56 5.07
N ARG A 125 24.97 8.56 4.54
CA ARG A 125 25.20 8.61 3.09
C ARG A 125 25.41 7.21 2.55
N LEU A 126 24.51 6.79 1.67
CA LEU A 126 24.48 5.46 1.08
C LEU A 126 25.03 5.52 -0.35
N LYS A 127 25.86 4.55 -0.74
CA LYS A 127 26.35 4.35 -2.10
C LYS A 127 25.88 3.01 -2.65
N GLY A 128 25.59 2.97 -3.95
CA GLY A 128 25.06 1.76 -4.59
C GLY A 128 23.73 1.33 -3.99
N PHE A 129 22.88 2.31 -3.69
CA PHE A 129 21.61 2.09 -3.01
C PHE A 129 20.62 1.41 -3.95
N LEU A 130 20.00 0.34 -3.48
CA LEU A 130 18.86 -0.29 -4.11
C LEU A 130 17.76 -0.53 -3.09
N ALA A 131 16.55 -0.06 -3.41
CA ALA A 131 15.33 -0.42 -2.71
C ALA A 131 14.39 -1.16 -3.63
N THR A 132 13.81 -2.26 -3.16
CA THR A 132 12.77 -2.98 -3.89
C THR A 132 11.57 -3.25 -2.99
N PRO A 133 10.33 -2.98 -3.45
CA PRO A 133 9.12 -3.42 -2.74
C PRO A 133 8.87 -4.92 -2.90
N CYS A 134 9.60 -5.60 -3.79
CA CYS A 134 9.41 -7.02 -4.05
C CYS A 134 9.83 -7.87 -2.85
N PRO A 135 8.98 -8.81 -2.39
CA PRO A 135 9.39 -9.85 -1.46
C PRO A 135 10.66 -10.60 -1.92
N CYS A 136 10.75 -10.89 -3.22
CA CYS A 136 11.96 -11.41 -3.83
C CYS A 136 12.08 -11.05 -5.31
N GLY A 137 13.31 -11.14 -5.82
CA GLY A 137 13.67 -10.54 -7.11
C GLY A 137 13.85 -9.02 -6.99
N GLU A 138 14.17 -8.40 -8.12
CA GLU A 138 14.47 -6.97 -8.23
C GLU A 138 13.85 -6.39 -9.52
N GLU A 139 12.75 -6.98 -9.99
CA GLU A 139 12.06 -6.57 -11.23
C GLU A 139 11.46 -5.17 -11.11
N VAL A 140 11.09 -4.77 -9.89
CA VAL A 140 10.79 -3.38 -9.55
C VAL A 140 11.83 -2.94 -8.54
N ARG A 141 12.70 -2.02 -8.93
CA ARG A 141 13.76 -1.51 -8.05
C ARG A 141 13.96 -0.03 -8.25
N LEU A 142 14.29 0.65 -7.17
CA LEU A 142 14.77 2.01 -7.17
C LEU A 142 16.26 1.96 -6.92
N VAL A 143 17.05 2.42 -7.88
CA VAL A 143 18.51 2.47 -7.79
C VAL A 143 18.93 3.92 -7.64
N MET A 144 19.79 4.19 -6.66
CA MET A 144 20.43 5.49 -6.49
C MET A 144 21.94 5.28 -6.39
N ALA A 145 22.71 6.00 -7.21
CA ALA A 145 24.17 5.91 -7.15
C ALA A 145 24.68 6.42 -5.79
N GLU A 146 24.14 7.55 -5.34
CA GLU A 146 24.33 8.09 -4.00
C GLU A 146 22.98 8.56 -3.43
N ALA A 147 22.73 8.25 -2.16
CA ALA A 147 21.54 8.67 -1.45
C ALA A 147 21.90 9.24 -0.08
N ARG A 148 21.20 10.30 0.32
CA ARG A 148 21.23 10.85 1.66
C ARG A 148 20.00 10.35 2.42
N PHE A 149 20.24 9.81 3.60
CA PHE A 149 19.22 9.27 4.45
C PHE A 149 19.13 10.05 5.76
N ASP A 150 17.94 10.54 6.09
CA ASP A 150 17.66 11.19 7.36
C ASP A 150 17.10 10.16 8.36
N PRO A 151 17.85 9.81 9.42
CA PRO A 151 17.44 8.83 10.41
C PRO A 151 16.29 9.29 11.32
N LYS A 152 15.94 10.59 11.35
CA LYS A 152 14.80 11.07 12.15
C LYS A 152 13.48 10.90 11.41
N THR A 153 13.48 11.17 10.10
CA THR A 153 12.26 11.19 9.26
C THR A 153 12.08 9.92 8.43
N GLY A 154 13.16 9.16 8.21
CA GLY A 154 13.19 8.01 7.31
C GLY A 154 13.19 8.40 5.83
N GLU A 155 13.45 9.67 5.52
CA GLU A 155 13.51 10.18 4.15
C GLU A 155 14.85 9.85 3.47
N LEU A 156 14.76 9.40 2.21
CA LEU A 156 15.86 9.14 1.29
C LEU A 156 15.80 10.17 0.15
N LEU A 157 16.93 10.81 -0.11
CA LEU A 157 17.10 11.83 -1.15
C LEU A 157 18.28 11.44 -2.05
N GLY A 158 18.05 11.34 -3.36
CA GLY A 158 19.13 11.04 -4.31
C GLY A 158 18.67 11.06 -5.75
N GLU A 159 19.63 11.05 -6.68
CA GLU A 159 19.33 10.80 -8.08
C GLU A 159 18.95 9.33 -8.27
N ALA A 160 17.73 9.10 -8.72
CA ALA A 160 17.15 7.79 -8.80
C ALA A 160 16.88 7.34 -10.23
N SER A 161 17.05 6.05 -10.46
CA SER A 161 16.56 5.33 -11.62
C SER A 161 15.58 4.27 -11.16
N LEU A 162 14.46 4.15 -11.87
CA LEU A 162 13.47 3.11 -11.64
C LEU A 162 13.72 1.97 -12.63
N GLY A 163 14.14 0.82 -12.10
CA GLY A 163 14.20 -0.42 -12.83
C GLY A 163 12.83 -1.10 -12.87
N LEU A 164 12.31 -1.36 -14.07
CA LEU A 164 11.08 -2.12 -14.34
C LEU A 164 11.36 -3.18 -15.39
N TRP A 165 11.32 -4.47 -15.03
CA TRP A 165 11.58 -5.59 -15.95
C TRP A 165 12.84 -5.41 -16.80
N GLY A 166 13.93 -4.97 -16.17
CA GLY A 166 15.22 -4.73 -16.82
C GLY A 166 15.31 -3.44 -17.64
N LEU A 167 14.24 -2.65 -17.76
CA LEU A 167 14.28 -1.28 -18.28
C LEU A 167 14.64 -0.32 -17.15
N GLU A 168 15.65 0.51 -17.36
CA GLU A 168 16.06 1.55 -16.41
C GLU A 168 15.51 2.91 -16.89
N ILE A 169 14.64 3.51 -16.07
CA ILE A 169 14.01 4.79 -16.35
C ILE A 169 14.63 5.84 -15.41
N PRO A 170 15.39 6.82 -15.92
CA PRO A 170 15.95 7.87 -15.07
C PRO A 170 14.83 8.79 -14.58
N LEU A 171 14.76 9.02 -13.26
CA LEU A 171 13.75 9.88 -12.63
C LEU A 171 14.32 11.25 -12.22
N GLY A 172 15.64 11.39 -12.16
CA GLY A 172 16.30 12.57 -11.58
C GLY A 172 16.28 12.53 -10.06
N GLU A 173 16.22 13.68 -9.40
CA GLU A 173 16.15 13.76 -7.93
C GLU A 173 14.82 13.22 -7.41
N ALA A 174 14.85 12.13 -6.64
CA ALA A 174 13.66 11.52 -6.06
C ALA A 174 13.72 11.51 -4.54
N ARG A 175 12.54 11.65 -3.91
CA ARG A 175 12.37 11.44 -2.47
C ARG A 175 11.66 10.11 -2.24
N ALA A 176 12.16 9.28 -1.32
CA ALA A 176 11.48 8.06 -0.90
C ALA A 176 11.43 7.99 0.63
N ASN A 177 10.33 7.50 1.20
CA ASN A 177 10.26 7.26 2.65
C ASN A 177 10.34 5.76 2.93
N ALA A 178 11.39 5.33 3.62
CA ALA A 178 11.62 3.91 3.91
C ALA A 178 10.60 3.32 4.91
N THR A 179 9.82 4.15 5.59
CA THR A 179 8.84 3.72 6.61
C THR A 179 7.40 3.67 6.08
N ARG A 180 7.10 4.27 4.91
CA ARG A 180 5.77 4.25 4.29
C ARG A 180 5.77 3.46 2.99
N ARG A 181 4.74 2.60 2.84
CA ARG A 181 4.47 1.92 1.58
C ARG A 181 3.78 2.88 0.60
N PRO A 182 4.23 2.97 -0.66
CA PRO A 182 3.57 3.74 -1.69
C PRO A 182 2.30 3.01 -2.14
N ALA A 183 1.22 3.74 -2.38
CA ALA A 183 -0.04 3.16 -2.84
C ALA A 183 -0.03 2.96 -4.37
N LEU A 184 0.71 1.96 -4.86
CA LEU A 184 0.86 1.70 -6.30
C LEU A 184 -0.46 1.17 -6.90
N ALA A 185 -1.13 1.99 -7.71
CA ALA A 185 -2.23 1.55 -8.57
C ALA A 185 -1.67 0.88 -9.84
N ASN A 186 -2.37 -0.13 -10.35
CA ASN A 186 -1.98 -0.87 -11.56
C ASN A 186 -2.07 0.02 -12.81
N PRO A 187 -0.95 0.31 -13.51
CA PRO A 187 -0.95 1.22 -14.66
C PRO A 187 -1.12 0.52 -16.02
N LEU A 188 -1.26 -0.82 -16.04
CA LEU A 188 -1.32 -1.57 -17.28
C LEU A 188 -2.74 -1.63 -17.82
N VAL A 189 -2.93 -1.06 -19.01
CA VAL A 189 -4.17 -1.15 -19.75
C VAL A 189 -3.92 -1.97 -21.01
N LEU A 190 -4.65 -3.08 -21.12
CA LEU A 190 -4.84 -3.82 -22.35
C LEU A 190 -6.14 -3.35 -22.99
N SER A 191 -6.03 -2.63 -24.10
CA SER A 191 -7.20 -2.18 -24.88
C SER A 191 -7.15 -2.76 -26.30
N GLY A 192 -8.32 -3.18 -26.77
CA GLY A 192 -8.52 -3.56 -28.17
C GLY A 192 -8.73 -2.31 -29.02
N SER A 193 -8.00 -2.19 -30.14
CA SER A 193 -8.27 -1.18 -31.16
C SER A 193 -9.41 -1.65 -32.07
N GLU A 194 -10.17 -0.71 -32.63
CA GLU A 194 -11.25 -1.01 -33.59
C GLU A 194 -10.77 -1.78 -34.84
N GLY A 195 -9.46 -1.81 -35.10
CA GLY A 195 -8.82 -2.58 -36.17
C GLY A 195 -8.35 -4.00 -35.80
N GLY A 196 -8.70 -4.51 -34.60
CA GLY A 196 -8.32 -5.86 -34.17
C GLY A 196 -6.88 -5.99 -33.65
N GLY A 197 -6.23 -4.89 -33.27
CA GLY A 197 -4.94 -4.89 -32.59
C GLY A 197 -5.08 -4.85 -31.08
N PHE A 198 -4.21 -5.55 -30.35
CA PHE A 198 -4.03 -5.37 -28.92
C PHE A 198 -3.00 -4.27 -28.67
N THR A 199 -3.36 -3.27 -27.87
CA THR A 199 -2.41 -2.25 -27.41
C THR A 199 -2.04 -2.58 -25.96
N LEU A 200 -0.76 -2.84 -25.70
CA LEU A 200 -0.20 -2.91 -24.36
C LEU A 200 0.36 -1.53 -24.04
N GLY A 201 -0.33 -0.79 -23.17
CA GLY A 201 0.04 0.58 -22.82
C GLY A 201 0.10 0.77 -21.30
N LEU A 202 0.94 1.72 -20.88
CA LEU A 202 0.89 2.28 -19.56
C LEU A 202 -0.05 3.49 -19.61
N GLN A 203 -1.20 3.41 -18.94
CA GLN A 203 -2.13 4.54 -18.81
C GLN A 203 -1.99 5.10 -17.41
N ASP A 204 -1.94 6.43 -17.30
CA ASP A 204 -1.80 7.15 -16.02
C ASP A 204 -0.56 6.75 -15.19
N PHE A 205 0.52 6.30 -15.85
CA PHE A 205 1.79 6.03 -15.19
C PHE A 205 2.38 7.33 -14.63
N PRO A 206 2.36 7.54 -13.29
CA PRO A 206 2.73 8.82 -12.72
C PRO A 206 4.26 8.86 -12.61
N LEU A 207 4.92 9.44 -13.61
CA LEU A 207 6.35 9.76 -13.50
C LEU A 207 6.50 10.87 -12.44
N PRO A 208 7.27 10.66 -11.36
CA PRO A 208 7.51 11.70 -10.37
C PRO A 208 8.17 12.90 -11.04
N ARG A 209 7.76 14.10 -10.62
CA ARG A 209 8.56 15.30 -10.92
C ARG A 209 9.81 15.28 -10.03
N PRO A 210 10.93 15.86 -10.49
CA PRO A 210 12.10 16.04 -9.63
C PRO A 210 11.70 16.65 -8.28
N GLY A 211 12.02 15.96 -7.18
CA GLY A 211 11.75 16.39 -5.80
C GLY A 211 10.43 15.91 -5.16
N GLU A 212 9.56 15.16 -5.86
CA GLU A 212 8.34 14.57 -5.27
C GLU A 212 8.59 13.21 -4.59
N GLU A 213 7.79 12.88 -3.56
CA GLU A 213 7.83 11.60 -2.84
C GLU A 213 7.18 10.48 -3.67
N ILE A 214 7.91 9.39 -3.91
CA ILE A 214 7.38 8.19 -4.56
C ILE A 214 6.28 7.59 -3.67
N GLY A 215 5.03 7.58 -4.14
CA GLY A 215 3.89 7.01 -3.40
C GLY A 215 2.82 7.99 -2.93
N ARG A 216 2.97 9.29 -3.19
CA ARG A 216 1.94 10.30 -2.89
C ARG A 216 1.38 10.85 -4.20
N TRP A 217 0.28 10.28 -4.68
CA TRP A 217 -0.35 10.69 -5.95
C TRP A 217 -1.81 11.11 -5.76
N GLU A 218 -2.09 12.37 -6.11
CA GLU A 218 -3.41 12.85 -6.53
C GLU A 218 -3.16 14.00 -7.50
N ARG A 219 -3.66 13.94 -8.75
CA ARG A 219 -4.13 15.13 -9.51
C ARG A 219 -5.19 14.75 -10.56
N ALA A 220 -6.45 14.84 -10.16
CA ALA A 220 -7.53 15.25 -11.07
C ALA A 220 -7.61 16.79 -11.04
N PHE A 221 -7.78 17.42 -12.20
CA PHE A 221 -8.12 18.85 -12.28
C PHE A 221 -9.61 19.01 -11.96
N THR A 222 -9.90 19.21 -10.68
CA THR A 222 -11.24 19.59 -10.21
C THR A 222 -11.14 20.97 -9.59
N LEU A 223 -11.88 21.94 -10.14
CA LEU A 223 -12.08 23.25 -9.53
C LEU A 223 -12.79 23.03 -8.19
N LEU A 224 -12.03 23.06 -7.10
CA LEU A 224 -12.53 22.81 -5.75
C LEU A 224 -13.40 23.99 -5.30
N GLY A 225 -14.69 23.71 -5.14
CA GLY A 225 -15.55 24.50 -4.27
C GLY A 225 -15.13 24.33 -2.80
N THR A 226 -15.69 25.18 -1.95
CA THR A 226 -15.30 25.32 -0.53
C THR A 226 -15.51 24.00 0.23
N ARG A 227 -14.43 23.48 0.84
CA ARG A 227 -14.47 22.33 1.75
C ARG A 227 -14.53 22.84 3.18
N GLY A 228 -15.69 22.67 3.84
CA GLY A 228 -15.84 22.83 5.29
C GLY A 228 -15.70 21.48 6.00
N GLU A 229 -15.75 21.46 7.34
CA GLU A 229 -15.76 20.20 8.10
C GLU A 229 -16.92 19.31 7.64
N GLY A 230 -16.59 18.21 6.94
CA GLY A 230 -17.56 17.26 6.40
C GLY A 230 -18.37 17.72 5.19
N LEU A 231 -18.44 19.03 4.87
CA LEU A 231 -19.24 19.58 3.76
C LEU A 231 -18.39 19.83 2.51
N THR A 232 -18.80 19.24 1.39
CA THR A 232 -18.29 19.53 0.05
C THR A 232 -19.39 20.12 -0.79
N LEU A 233 -19.22 21.38 -1.21
CA LEU A 233 -20.11 22.05 -2.17
C LEU A 233 -19.33 22.30 -3.46
N SER A 234 -19.84 21.80 -4.57
CA SER A 234 -19.25 21.92 -5.90
C SER A 234 -20.22 22.67 -6.82
N PRO A 235 -20.17 24.01 -6.88
CA PRO A 235 -20.92 24.76 -7.87
C PRO A 235 -20.40 24.43 -9.27
N PHE A 236 -21.28 24.40 -10.27
CA PHE A 236 -20.93 24.14 -11.65
C PHE A 236 -21.73 25.00 -12.62
N LEU A 237 -21.09 25.35 -13.73
CA LEU A 237 -21.71 25.91 -14.92
C LEU A 237 -21.32 25.00 -16.09
N ARG A 238 -22.31 24.48 -16.81
CA ARG A 238 -22.11 23.53 -17.92
C ARG A 238 -22.85 24.05 -19.15
N TYR A 239 -22.28 23.83 -20.32
CA TYR A 239 -22.98 23.95 -21.60
C TYR A 239 -22.97 22.57 -22.26
N ALA A 240 -24.12 22.12 -22.73
CA ALA A 240 -24.23 20.83 -23.39
C ALA A 240 -25.12 20.92 -24.62
N GLU A 241 -24.72 20.21 -25.68
CA GLU A 241 -25.49 19.98 -26.90
C GLU A 241 -25.65 18.47 -27.09
N THR A 242 -26.90 18.03 -27.22
CA THR A 242 -27.24 16.62 -27.44
C THR A 242 -28.24 16.56 -28.59
N GLY A 243 -28.45 15.37 -29.17
CA GLY A 243 -29.45 15.19 -30.22
C GLY A 243 -30.89 15.53 -29.81
N ARG A 244 -31.17 15.79 -28.52
CA ARG A 244 -32.52 16.13 -28.00
C ARG A 244 -32.59 17.48 -27.28
N SER A 245 -31.48 18.09 -26.88
CA SER A 245 -31.46 19.29 -26.03
C SER A 245 -30.14 20.02 -26.12
N GLN A 246 -30.18 21.35 -26.08
CA GLN A 246 -29.02 22.23 -26.01
C GLN A 246 -29.23 23.33 -24.98
N GLY A 247 -28.18 23.75 -24.27
CA GLY A 247 -28.27 24.91 -23.39
C GLY A 247 -27.29 24.93 -22.23
N TRP A 248 -27.39 25.99 -21.43
CA TRP A 248 -26.63 26.19 -20.20
C TRP A 248 -27.31 25.52 -19.01
N THR A 249 -26.51 24.95 -18.12
CA THR A 249 -26.93 24.45 -16.81
C THR A 249 -26.09 25.11 -15.74
N LEU A 250 -26.75 25.77 -14.79
CA LEU A 250 -26.15 26.29 -13.57
C LEU A 250 -26.60 25.42 -12.41
N GLY A 251 -25.67 24.88 -11.63
CA GLY A 251 -26.05 24.02 -10.52
C GLY A 251 -25.02 23.93 -9.41
N VAL A 252 -25.37 23.16 -8.40
CA VAL A 252 -24.52 22.85 -7.25
C VAL A 252 -24.70 21.39 -6.87
N GLU A 253 -23.59 20.70 -6.71
CA GLU A 253 -23.53 19.37 -6.11
C GLU A 253 -23.03 19.51 -4.67
N GLY A 254 -23.83 19.06 -3.71
CA GLY A 254 -23.51 19.06 -2.30
C GLY A 254 -23.39 17.65 -1.77
N SER A 255 -22.38 17.40 -0.95
CA SER A 255 -22.31 16.22 -0.10
C SER A 255 -21.85 16.62 1.27
N TYR A 256 -22.44 16.03 2.30
CA TYR A 256 -21.98 16.20 3.66
C TYR A 256 -21.71 14.82 4.24
N ARG A 257 -20.61 14.69 5.00
CA ARG A 257 -20.27 13.46 5.70
C ARG A 257 -20.05 13.77 7.17
N GLN A 258 -20.91 13.23 8.01
CA GLN A 258 -20.75 13.26 9.46
C GLN A 258 -20.48 11.84 9.94
N ALA A 259 -19.37 11.66 10.64
CA ALA A 259 -19.05 10.41 11.32
C ALA A 259 -19.06 10.65 12.82
N LEU A 260 -19.79 9.81 13.54
CA LEU A 260 -19.85 9.77 14.99
C LEU A 260 -19.28 8.42 15.43
N GLY A 261 -18.41 8.41 16.43
CA GLY A 261 -17.82 7.18 16.96
C GLY A 261 -17.83 7.21 18.48
N GLU A 262 -18.34 6.14 19.08
CA GLU A 262 -18.32 5.94 20.53
C GLU A 262 -18.01 4.46 20.82
N GLY A 263 -16.83 4.22 21.40
CA GLY A 263 -16.34 2.87 21.67
C GLY A 263 -16.32 1.98 20.41
N PRO A 264 -16.95 0.79 20.44
CA PRO A 264 -17.00 -0.13 19.30
C PRO A 264 -17.99 0.28 18.21
N PHE A 265 -18.81 1.32 18.43
CA PHE A 265 -19.83 1.78 17.48
C PHE A 265 -19.33 2.96 16.66
N SER A 266 -19.67 2.97 15.36
CA SER A 266 -19.58 4.17 14.54
C SER A 266 -20.83 4.34 13.67
N LEU A 267 -21.24 5.59 13.47
CA LEU A 267 -22.37 5.98 12.66
C LEU A 267 -21.92 7.04 11.67
N THR A 268 -22.09 6.77 10.38
CA THR A 268 -21.79 7.70 9.29
C THR A 268 -23.09 8.11 8.60
N LEU A 269 -23.36 9.40 8.59
CA LEU A 269 -24.43 10.03 7.83
C LEU A 269 -23.82 10.74 6.61
N SER A 270 -24.32 10.44 5.41
CA SER A 270 -23.79 10.99 4.15
C SER A 270 -24.89 11.47 3.21
N PRO A 271 -25.55 12.61 3.47
CA PRO A 271 -26.52 13.20 2.55
C PRO A 271 -25.85 13.79 1.32
N THR A 272 -26.59 13.76 0.21
CA THR A 272 -26.19 14.27 -1.09
C THR A 272 -27.31 15.11 -1.68
N LEU A 273 -26.93 16.19 -2.36
CA LEU A 273 -27.81 17.15 -3.01
C LEU A 273 -27.27 17.42 -4.42
N LEU A 274 -28.16 17.45 -5.40
CA LEU A 274 -27.91 18.06 -6.71
C LEU A 274 -29.05 19.04 -6.98
N ALA A 275 -28.71 20.30 -7.21
CA ALA A 275 -29.65 21.32 -7.68
C ALA A 275 -29.14 21.89 -9.00
N ALA A 276 -30.00 21.94 -10.02
CA ALA A 276 -29.68 22.47 -11.33
C ALA A 276 -30.81 23.35 -11.86
N LEU A 277 -30.40 24.43 -12.52
CA LEU A 277 -31.24 25.41 -13.20
C LEU A 277 -30.81 25.48 -14.66
N TYR A 278 -31.76 25.77 -15.55
CA TYR A 278 -31.54 25.75 -17.00
C TYR A 278 -31.87 27.12 -17.64
N PRO A 279 -30.99 28.14 -17.47
CA PRO A 279 -31.25 29.48 -17.99
C PRO A 279 -31.49 29.50 -19.49
N GLY A 280 -32.51 30.24 -19.93
CA GLY A 280 -32.83 30.39 -21.36
C GLY A 280 -33.53 29.19 -21.99
N THR A 281 -34.00 28.22 -21.20
CA THR A 281 -34.77 27.06 -21.67
C THR A 281 -36.11 26.97 -20.92
N PRO A 282 -37.11 26.24 -21.46
CA PRO A 282 -38.39 26.02 -20.78
C PRO A 282 -38.33 24.93 -19.69
N TYR A 283 -37.16 24.35 -19.42
CA TYR A 283 -37.04 23.23 -18.48
C TYR A 283 -37.15 23.69 -17.03
N PRO A 284 -37.96 23.00 -16.20
CA PRO A 284 -38.05 23.31 -14.77
C PRO A 284 -36.72 22.99 -14.06
N PRO A 285 -36.46 23.61 -12.89
CA PRO A 285 -35.36 23.22 -12.03
C PRO A 285 -35.33 21.72 -11.75
N TYR A 286 -34.12 21.17 -11.63
CA TYR A 286 -33.90 19.78 -11.24
C TYR A 286 -33.29 19.74 -9.84
N LEU A 287 -33.97 19.06 -8.91
CA LEU A 287 -33.51 18.85 -7.55
C LEU A 287 -33.53 17.36 -7.23
N SER A 288 -32.38 16.82 -6.84
CA SER A 288 -32.21 15.45 -6.39
C SER A 288 -31.63 15.46 -4.98
N LEU A 289 -32.36 14.86 -4.04
CA LEU A 289 -31.95 14.67 -2.66
C LEU A 289 -31.78 13.19 -2.37
N GLY A 290 -30.67 12.82 -1.78
CA GLY A 290 -30.43 11.45 -1.35
C GLY A 290 -29.42 11.39 -0.22
N GLY A 291 -28.99 10.18 0.10
CA GLY A 291 -27.95 9.98 1.06
C GLY A 291 -27.82 8.54 1.50
N SER A 292 -26.98 8.36 2.51
CA SER A 292 -26.86 7.09 3.20
C SER A 292 -26.65 7.28 4.69
N LEU A 293 -27.09 6.28 5.44
CA LEU A 293 -26.83 6.11 6.87
C LEU A 293 -26.17 4.75 7.03
N GLU A 294 -24.98 4.75 7.64
CA GLU A 294 -24.19 3.54 7.87
C GLU A 294 -23.86 3.44 9.36
N GLY A 295 -24.37 2.41 10.02
CA GLY A 295 -23.98 2.05 11.38
C GLY A 295 -23.05 0.86 11.33
N SER A 296 -21.91 0.92 12.01
CA SER A 296 -21.02 -0.21 12.17
C SER A 296 -20.69 -0.46 13.63
N PHE A 297 -20.47 -1.73 13.95
CA PHE A 297 -20.03 -2.19 15.25
C PHE A 297 -18.87 -3.16 15.09
N ARG A 298 -17.81 -2.97 15.86
CA ARG A 298 -16.64 -3.86 15.85
C ARG A 298 -16.12 -4.08 17.26
N GLU A 299 -16.22 -5.32 17.72
CA GLU A 299 -15.65 -5.74 19.01
C GLU A 299 -15.13 -7.17 18.90
N GLY A 300 -13.84 -7.35 19.20
CA GLY A 300 -13.14 -8.62 18.99
C GLY A 300 -13.30 -9.13 17.55
N ASP A 301 -13.82 -10.35 17.43
CA ASP A 301 -14.06 -11.02 16.14
C ASP A 301 -15.41 -10.68 15.50
N LEU A 302 -16.30 -9.99 16.22
CA LEU A 302 -17.62 -9.61 15.73
C LEU A 302 -17.54 -8.29 14.95
N ARG A 303 -18.14 -8.28 13.76
CA ARG A 303 -18.28 -7.11 12.89
C ARG A 303 -19.71 -7.04 12.41
N LEU A 304 -20.38 -5.91 12.59
CA LEU A 304 -21.72 -5.65 12.05
C LEU A 304 -21.67 -4.35 11.25
N LEU A 305 -22.33 -4.31 10.11
CA LEU A 305 -22.50 -3.14 9.26
C LEU A 305 -23.93 -3.10 8.77
N LEU A 306 -24.66 -2.04 9.12
CA LEU A 306 -25.99 -1.75 8.62
C LEU A 306 -25.91 -0.49 7.79
N ARG A 307 -26.24 -0.58 6.51
CA ARG A 307 -26.26 0.56 5.60
C ARG A 307 -27.60 0.70 4.93
N PHE A 308 -28.24 1.84 5.15
CA PHE A 308 -29.40 2.29 4.41
C PHE A 308 -28.96 3.38 3.43
N SER A 309 -29.34 3.26 2.16
CA SER A 309 -29.09 4.32 1.19
C SER A 309 -30.29 4.53 0.29
N GLY A 310 -30.54 5.78 -0.07
CA GLY A 310 -31.68 6.09 -0.92
C GLY A 310 -31.61 7.48 -1.50
N ARG A 311 -32.51 7.71 -2.44
CA ARG A 311 -32.72 8.99 -3.12
C ARG A 311 -34.22 9.18 -3.26
N LEU A 312 -34.69 10.37 -2.92
CA LEU A 312 -36.09 10.76 -3.06
C LEU A 312 -36.43 11.00 -4.53
N GLU A 313 -37.71 10.90 -4.87
CA GLU A 313 -38.20 11.29 -6.20
C GLU A 313 -37.79 12.75 -6.48
N PRO A 314 -37.12 13.02 -7.62
CA PRO A 314 -36.72 14.39 -7.95
C PRO A 314 -37.93 15.31 -8.13
N LEU A 315 -37.76 16.61 -7.86
CA LEU A 315 -38.85 17.60 -8.01
C LEU A 315 -39.39 17.70 -9.45
N SER A 316 -38.61 17.27 -10.44
CA SER A 316 -39.03 17.18 -11.85
C SER A 316 -38.72 15.80 -12.43
N ARG A 317 -39.64 15.27 -13.25
CA ARG A 317 -39.60 13.88 -13.73
C ARG A 317 -38.39 13.55 -14.60
N THR A 318 -37.89 14.51 -15.37
CA THR A 318 -36.76 14.27 -16.29
C THR A 318 -35.96 15.56 -16.50
N PRO A 319 -34.65 15.58 -16.19
CA PRO A 319 -33.80 16.69 -16.61
C PRO A 319 -33.59 16.68 -18.13
N PRO A 320 -33.33 17.83 -18.76
CA PRO A 320 -33.05 17.92 -20.19
C PRO A 320 -31.82 17.12 -20.64
N PHE A 321 -30.87 16.91 -19.71
CA PHE A 321 -29.64 16.17 -19.98
C PHE A 321 -29.60 14.86 -19.21
N THR A 322 -29.43 13.73 -19.92
CA THR A 322 -29.50 12.39 -19.31
C THR A 322 -28.42 12.15 -18.24
N TYR A 323 -27.25 12.80 -18.37
CA TYR A 323 -26.17 12.68 -17.39
C TYR A 323 -26.51 13.31 -16.02
N GLU A 324 -27.51 14.18 -15.95
CA GLU A 324 -28.01 14.76 -14.68
C GLU A 324 -29.06 13.88 -14.01
N LYS A 325 -29.62 12.90 -14.72
CA LYS A 325 -30.70 12.06 -14.23
C LYS A 325 -30.24 11.23 -13.04
N ARG A 326 -30.89 11.45 -11.90
CA ARG A 326 -30.74 10.67 -10.67
C ARG A 326 -32.07 9.98 -10.35
N ASP A 327 -32.14 8.69 -10.62
CA ASP A 327 -33.35 7.90 -10.38
C ASP A 327 -33.60 7.67 -8.89
N GLU A 328 -34.88 7.64 -8.49
CA GLU A 328 -35.30 7.26 -7.14
C GLU A 328 -34.85 5.83 -6.86
N PHE A 329 -34.32 5.58 -5.66
CA PHE A 329 -34.08 4.23 -5.19
C PHE A 329 -34.01 4.21 -3.67
N GLN A 330 -34.20 3.04 -3.09
CA GLN A 330 -33.95 2.76 -1.69
C GLN A 330 -33.31 1.40 -1.57
N SER A 331 -32.33 1.26 -0.68
CA SER A 331 -31.64 0.01 -0.43
C SER A 331 -31.28 -0.11 1.04
N LEU A 332 -31.38 -1.33 1.55
CA LEU A 332 -30.93 -1.69 2.88
C LEU A 332 -29.97 -2.86 2.76
N SER A 333 -28.78 -2.72 3.33
CA SER A 333 -27.76 -3.76 3.38
C SER A 333 -27.34 -4.00 4.82
N LEU A 334 -27.20 -5.27 5.17
CA LEU A 334 -26.71 -5.74 6.45
C LEU A 334 -25.56 -6.71 6.19
N GLU A 335 -24.41 -6.44 6.78
CA GLU A 335 -23.28 -7.37 6.80
C GLU A 335 -22.96 -7.72 8.26
N ALA A 336 -22.76 -9.00 8.53
CA ALA A 336 -22.39 -9.52 9.82
C ALA A 336 -21.23 -10.50 9.65
N GLY A 337 -20.18 -10.37 10.45
CA GLY A 337 -19.03 -11.25 10.44
C GLY A 337 -18.66 -11.68 11.85
N TYR A 338 -18.28 -12.95 12.00
CA TYR A 338 -17.77 -13.51 13.25
C TYR A 338 -16.64 -14.49 12.93
N GLY A 339 -15.42 -14.11 13.29
CA GLY A 339 -14.22 -14.88 13.00
C GLY A 339 -14.07 -15.13 11.49
N PRO A 340 -14.05 -16.39 11.01
CA PRO A 340 -13.90 -16.72 9.60
C PRO A 340 -15.20 -16.61 8.79
N PHE A 341 -16.36 -16.41 9.42
CA PHE A 341 -17.65 -16.38 8.75
C PHE A 341 -18.11 -14.94 8.51
N ALA A 342 -18.75 -14.71 7.37
CA ALA A 342 -19.48 -13.48 7.07
C ALA A 342 -20.82 -13.79 6.40
N LEU A 343 -21.80 -12.92 6.62
CA LEU A 343 -23.12 -12.96 6.04
C LEU A 343 -23.45 -11.54 5.55
N ALA A 344 -23.84 -11.41 4.30
CA ALA A 344 -24.32 -10.16 3.72
C ALA A 344 -25.75 -10.35 3.21
N TYR A 345 -26.61 -9.37 3.45
CA TYR A 345 -27.99 -9.36 3.06
C TYR A 345 -28.34 -7.98 2.49
N ALA A 346 -28.99 -7.94 1.33
CA ALA A 346 -29.39 -6.70 0.68
C ALA A 346 -30.85 -6.77 0.21
N LEU A 347 -31.58 -5.69 0.48
CA LEU A 347 -32.93 -5.41 0.01
C LEU A 347 -32.90 -4.22 -0.94
N GLU A 348 -33.60 -4.36 -2.06
CA GLU A 348 -33.99 -3.25 -2.92
C GLU A 348 -35.42 -2.84 -2.57
N ASN A 349 -35.67 -1.55 -2.39
CA ASN A 349 -36.94 -1.01 -1.93
C ASN A 349 -37.46 -1.76 -0.66
N PRO A 350 -36.87 -1.50 0.52
CA PRO A 350 -37.12 -2.30 1.72
C PRO A 350 -38.59 -2.31 2.18
N LEU A 351 -39.39 -1.30 1.79
CA LEU A 351 -40.84 -1.29 2.03
C LEU A 351 -41.60 -2.30 1.15
N GLY A 352 -41.05 -2.65 -0.02
CA GLY A 352 -41.57 -3.68 -0.92
C GLY A 352 -41.09 -5.10 -0.59
N SER A 353 -40.23 -5.28 0.43
CA SER A 353 -39.71 -6.59 0.88
C SER A 353 -39.02 -7.44 -0.21
N ARG A 354 -38.40 -6.79 -1.22
CA ARG A 354 -37.72 -7.50 -2.31
C ARG A 354 -36.25 -7.76 -1.94
N MET A 355 -35.94 -9.00 -1.58
CA MET A 355 -34.56 -9.45 -1.38
C MET A 355 -33.80 -9.45 -2.70
N ASP A 356 -32.72 -8.67 -2.74
CA ASP A 356 -31.81 -8.54 -3.88
C ASP A 356 -30.64 -9.53 -3.76
N ARG A 357 -30.05 -9.64 -2.55
CA ARG A 357 -28.91 -10.53 -2.30
C ARG A 357 -28.92 -11.12 -0.90
N LEU A 358 -28.52 -12.38 -0.79
CA LEU A 358 -28.14 -13.04 0.46
C LEU A 358 -26.87 -13.82 0.21
N GLU A 359 -25.81 -13.58 0.96
CA GLU A 359 -24.50 -14.16 0.74
C GLU A 359 -23.85 -14.60 2.04
N GLY A 360 -23.44 -15.87 2.10
CA GLY A 360 -22.57 -16.38 3.15
C GLY A 360 -21.16 -16.55 2.61
N GLU A 361 -20.17 -16.17 3.41
CA GLU A 361 -18.75 -16.36 3.14
C GLU A 361 -18.06 -17.04 4.33
N TYR A 362 -17.13 -17.94 4.02
CA TYR A 362 -16.18 -18.50 4.96
C TYR A 362 -14.76 -18.25 4.45
N ARG A 363 -13.85 -17.77 5.31
CA ARG A 363 -12.42 -17.61 5.02
C ARG A 363 -11.60 -18.33 6.08
N GLY A 364 -10.89 -19.38 5.68
CA GLY A 364 -10.06 -20.16 6.60
C GLY A 364 -8.79 -20.69 5.94
N ALA A 365 -8.13 -21.64 6.62
CA ALA A 365 -6.89 -22.25 6.14
C ALA A 365 -7.06 -23.00 4.81
N LEU A 366 -8.27 -23.49 4.52
CA LEU A 366 -8.60 -24.21 3.28
C LEU A 366 -8.97 -23.26 2.12
N GLY A 367 -8.89 -21.95 2.32
CA GLY A 367 -9.28 -20.94 1.34
C GLY A 367 -10.57 -20.21 1.70
N SER A 368 -11.20 -19.60 0.69
CA SER A 368 -12.49 -18.93 0.86
C SER A 368 -13.60 -19.63 0.10
N PHE A 369 -14.76 -19.77 0.74
CA PHE A 369 -15.97 -20.29 0.16
C PHE A 369 -17.04 -19.21 0.21
N ARG A 370 -17.79 -19.05 -0.88
CA ARG A 370 -18.87 -18.08 -1.00
C ARG A 370 -20.11 -18.76 -1.58
N LEU A 371 -21.24 -18.55 -0.94
CA LEU A 371 -22.55 -18.97 -1.44
C LEU A 371 -23.46 -17.75 -1.43
N ALA A 372 -23.96 -17.34 -2.59
CA ALA A 372 -24.81 -16.18 -2.72
C ALA A 372 -26.08 -16.50 -3.49
N TYR A 373 -27.23 -16.06 -3.01
CA TYR A 373 -28.43 -15.89 -3.80
C TYR A 373 -28.50 -14.44 -4.29
N VAL A 374 -28.70 -14.24 -5.59
CA VAL A 374 -28.81 -12.93 -6.24
C VAL A 374 -30.10 -12.89 -7.06
N ARG A 375 -30.85 -11.80 -6.97
CA ARG A 375 -32.13 -11.63 -7.64
C ARG A 375 -32.16 -10.37 -8.51
N GLY A 376 -31.71 -10.51 -9.75
CA GLY A 376 -31.85 -9.50 -10.79
C GLY A 376 -33.06 -9.77 -11.69
N SER A 377 -32.79 -10.09 -12.95
CA SER A 377 -33.81 -10.51 -13.94
C SER A 377 -34.42 -11.86 -13.59
N TYR A 378 -33.66 -12.71 -12.90
CA TYR A 378 -34.09 -14.01 -12.38
C TYR A 378 -33.30 -14.35 -11.10
N GLY A 379 -33.80 -15.31 -10.32
CA GLY A 379 -33.11 -15.81 -9.13
C GLY A 379 -31.94 -16.72 -9.50
N GLU A 380 -30.75 -16.44 -8.97
CA GLU A 380 -29.51 -17.15 -9.25
C GLU A 380 -28.77 -17.47 -7.95
N VAL A 381 -28.36 -18.72 -7.77
CA VAL A 381 -27.45 -19.15 -6.71
C VAL A 381 -26.04 -19.21 -7.28
N ARG A 382 -25.11 -18.47 -6.70
CA ARG A 382 -23.70 -18.41 -7.04
C ARG A 382 -22.85 -19.09 -5.98
N LEU A 383 -21.92 -19.90 -6.44
CA LEU A 383 -20.93 -20.61 -5.65
C LEU A 383 -19.55 -20.11 -6.05
N GLY A 384 -18.72 -19.77 -5.08
CA GLY A 384 -17.33 -19.40 -5.28
C GLY A 384 -16.44 -20.19 -4.34
N TYR A 385 -15.32 -20.68 -4.84
CA TYR A 385 -14.26 -21.24 -4.02
C TYR A 385 -12.93 -20.66 -4.48
N ALA A 386 -12.16 -20.09 -3.57
CA ALA A 386 -10.80 -19.69 -3.82
C ALA A 386 -9.83 -20.45 -2.92
N LEU A 387 -8.69 -20.86 -3.48
CA LEU A 387 -7.59 -21.42 -2.71
C LEU A 387 -7.09 -20.42 -1.66
N PRO A 388 -6.45 -20.88 -0.58
CA PRO A 388 -5.80 -19.98 0.36
C PRO A 388 -4.75 -19.14 -0.36
N LEU A 389 -4.62 -17.87 0.03
CA LEU A 389 -3.58 -17.01 -0.53
C LEU A 389 -2.21 -17.60 -0.16
N PRO A 390 -1.28 -17.68 -1.13
CA PRO A 390 0.05 -18.22 -0.87
C PRO A 390 0.83 -17.31 0.09
N ASP A 391 1.71 -17.91 0.87
CA ASP A 391 2.60 -17.17 1.76
C ASP A 391 3.41 -16.15 0.96
N ARG A 392 3.51 -14.94 1.49
CA ARG A 392 4.29 -13.83 0.91
C ARG A 392 5.78 -14.16 0.82
N ALA A 393 6.29 -15.09 1.64
CA ALA A 393 7.66 -15.57 1.55
C ALA A 393 7.92 -16.43 0.30
N CYS A 394 6.89 -17.06 -0.28
CA CYS A 394 7.06 -17.89 -1.48
C CYS A 394 7.29 -17.02 -2.71
N CYS A 395 8.45 -17.14 -3.35
CA CYS A 395 8.77 -16.37 -4.55
C CYS A 395 7.87 -16.66 -5.73
N GLN A 396 7.53 -17.93 -5.94
CA GLN A 396 6.60 -18.33 -6.98
C GLN A 396 5.43 -19.05 -6.36
N ALA A 397 4.23 -18.68 -6.78
CA ALA A 397 3.02 -19.33 -6.32
C ALA A 397 1.92 -19.26 -7.36
N LEU A 398 1.04 -20.26 -7.35
CA LEU A 398 -0.17 -20.28 -8.14
C LEU A 398 -1.37 -20.25 -7.21
N TRP A 399 -2.32 -19.38 -7.52
CA TRP A 399 -3.60 -19.28 -6.84
C TRP A 399 -4.72 -19.45 -7.86
N ALA A 400 -5.82 -20.05 -7.44
CA ALA A 400 -6.98 -20.27 -8.30
C ALA A 400 -8.27 -20.00 -7.52
N ALA A 401 -9.26 -19.47 -8.23
CA ALA A 401 -10.62 -19.36 -7.76
C ALA A 401 -11.61 -19.80 -8.83
N LEU A 402 -12.54 -20.64 -8.43
CA LEU A 402 -13.64 -21.13 -9.24
C LEU A 402 -14.91 -20.38 -8.86
N GLU A 403 -15.70 -20.02 -9.86
CA GLU A 403 -17.04 -19.48 -9.70
C GLU A 403 -18.02 -20.30 -10.54
N GLY A 404 -19.20 -20.56 -10.01
CA GLY A 404 -20.30 -21.19 -10.71
C GLY A 404 -21.62 -20.54 -10.30
N GLY A 405 -22.61 -20.56 -11.19
CA GLY A 405 -23.96 -20.11 -10.87
C GLY A 405 -25.01 -21.02 -11.46
N VAL A 406 -26.12 -21.16 -10.75
CA VAL A 406 -27.28 -21.94 -11.15
C VAL A 406 -28.52 -21.07 -10.95
N GLY A 407 -29.36 -20.97 -11.97
CA GLY A 407 -30.64 -20.26 -11.91
C GLY A 407 -31.79 -21.13 -12.40
N GLU A 408 -32.94 -20.50 -12.60
CA GLU A 408 -34.09 -21.15 -13.24
C GLU A 408 -33.72 -21.63 -14.65
N GLY A 409 -33.65 -22.96 -14.82
CA GLY A 409 -33.27 -23.62 -16.07
C GLY A 409 -31.87 -24.25 -16.08
N GLY A 410 -31.10 -24.18 -14.98
CA GLY A 410 -29.81 -24.87 -14.84
C GLY A 410 -28.62 -23.92 -14.70
N LEU A 411 -27.46 -24.32 -15.21
CA LEU A 411 -26.21 -23.56 -15.11
C LEU A 411 -26.36 -22.18 -15.77
N SER A 412 -26.13 -21.12 -15.01
CA SER A 412 -26.20 -19.73 -15.50
C SER A 412 -24.83 -19.16 -15.83
N ARG A 413 -23.79 -19.58 -15.11
CA ARG A 413 -22.39 -19.14 -15.34
C ARG A 413 -21.39 -20.13 -14.79
N TYR A 414 -20.16 -20.04 -15.30
CA TYR A 414 -18.99 -20.64 -14.69
C TYR A 414 -17.75 -19.81 -15.02
N GLY A 415 -16.78 -19.79 -14.12
CA GLY A 415 -15.57 -19.03 -14.29
C GLY A 415 -14.40 -19.59 -13.49
N LEU A 416 -13.21 -19.25 -13.96
CA LEU A 416 -11.94 -19.58 -13.34
C LEU A 416 -11.09 -18.31 -13.35
N THR A 417 -10.59 -17.93 -12.18
CA THR A 417 -9.52 -16.96 -12.02
C THR A 417 -8.26 -17.70 -11.63
N LEU A 418 -7.20 -17.54 -12.40
CA LEU A 418 -5.86 -17.99 -12.07
C LEU A 418 -5.02 -16.77 -11.75
N ARG A 419 -4.18 -16.88 -10.72
CA ARG A 419 -3.21 -15.85 -10.39
C ARG A 419 -1.84 -16.49 -10.18
N TYR A 420 -0.87 -16.11 -11.00
CA TYR A 420 0.53 -16.50 -10.85
C TYR A 420 1.31 -15.38 -10.19
N TYR A 421 2.09 -15.71 -9.17
CA TYR A 421 2.97 -14.80 -8.47
C TYR A 421 4.41 -15.13 -8.85
N ASP A 422 5.20 -14.13 -9.21
CA ASP A 422 6.61 -14.30 -9.62
C ASP A 422 7.64 -13.66 -8.67
N GLY A 423 7.17 -13.15 -7.54
CA GLY A 423 8.00 -12.55 -6.48
C GLY A 423 7.85 -11.04 -6.39
N CYS A 424 7.57 -10.38 -7.51
CA CYS A 424 7.28 -8.94 -7.59
C CYS A 424 5.82 -8.67 -7.98
N PHE A 425 5.31 -9.44 -8.94
CA PHE A 425 4.03 -9.25 -9.56
C PHE A 425 3.07 -10.41 -9.32
N ALA A 426 1.79 -10.12 -9.52
CA ALA A 426 0.70 -11.06 -9.54
C ALA A 426 -0.04 -10.93 -10.88
N TYR A 427 0.13 -11.93 -11.73
CA TYR A 427 -0.50 -12.06 -13.03
C TYR A 427 -1.84 -12.75 -12.86
N GLU A 428 -2.94 -12.04 -13.08
CA GLU A 428 -4.30 -12.57 -13.00
C GLU A 428 -4.85 -12.83 -14.39
N ALA A 429 -5.33 -14.04 -14.63
CA ALA A 429 -6.11 -14.40 -15.80
C ALA A 429 -7.48 -14.90 -15.33
N ARG A 430 -8.55 -14.22 -15.73
CA ARG A 430 -9.92 -14.61 -15.43
C ARG A 430 -10.65 -14.93 -16.72
N ALA A 431 -11.24 -16.12 -16.76
CA ALA A 431 -12.16 -16.55 -17.79
C ALA A 431 -13.52 -16.78 -17.14
N GLN A 432 -14.58 -16.21 -17.69
CA GLN A 432 -15.94 -16.42 -17.21
C GLN A 432 -16.88 -16.56 -18.39
N ASN A 433 -17.66 -17.63 -18.42
CA ASN A 433 -18.73 -17.79 -19.38
C ASN A 433 -20.07 -17.54 -18.71
N VAL A 434 -20.80 -16.54 -19.20
CA VAL A 434 -22.16 -16.22 -18.76
C VAL A 434 -23.14 -16.82 -19.75
N LEU A 435 -23.79 -17.91 -19.35
CA LEU A 435 -24.79 -18.61 -20.16
C LEU A 435 -26.14 -17.88 -20.13
N LYS A 436 -26.48 -17.30 -18.97
CA LYS A 436 -27.70 -16.51 -18.76
C LYS A 436 -27.37 -15.25 -17.96
N GLY A 437 -27.37 -14.09 -18.61
CA GLY A 437 -27.02 -12.81 -17.99
C GLY A 437 -28.11 -12.25 -17.08
N GLN A 438 -27.70 -11.57 -16.00
CA GLN A 438 -28.59 -10.69 -15.22
C GLN A 438 -28.88 -9.38 -15.98
N TYR A 439 -29.68 -8.50 -15.39
CA TYR A 439 -30.02 -7.21 -16.00
C TYR A 439 -28.74 -6.41 -16.34
N GLY A 440 -28.52 -6.10 -17.63
CA GLY A 440 -27.35 -5.38 -18.10
C GLY A 440 -26.06 -6.21 -18.25
N GLU A 441 -26.11 -7.53 -18.04
CA GLU A 441 -24.95 -8.42 -18.20
C GLU A 441 -24.95 -9.08 -19.59
N ALA A 442 -23.84 -8.96 -20.32
CA ALA A 442 -23.67 -9.63 -21.61
C ALA A 442 -23.46 -11.13 -21.42
N THR A 443 -24.11 -11.95 -22.26
CA THR A 443 -23.87 -13.39 -22.32
C THR A 443 -22.64 -13.71 -23.16
N GLY A 444 -22.00 -14.84 -22.88
CA GLY A 444 -20.82 -15.33 -23.58
C GLY A 444 -19.56 -15.43 -22.71
N LEU A 445 -18.46 -15.84 -23.36
CA LEU A 445 -17.16 -15.97 -22.74
C LEU A 445 -16.47 -14.60 -22.65
N GLY A 446 -16.25 -14.12 -21.44
CA GLY A 446 -15.36 -13.01 -21.13
C GLY A 446 -13.99 -13.53 -20.70
N PHE A 447 -12.95 -12.86 -21.18
CA PHE A 447 -11.58 -13.05 -20.70
C PHE A 447 -11.03 -11.70 -20.24
N SER A 448 -10.41 -11.67 -19.06
CA SER A 448 -9.69 -10.51 -18.55
C SER A 448 -8.33 -10.93 -18.02
N PHE A 449 -7.33 -10.12 -18.33
CA PHE A 449 -5.98 -10.27 -17.80
C PHE A 449 -5.63 -9.01 -16.99
N GLY A 450 -5.06 -9.22 -15.81
CA GLY A 450 -4.61 -8.16 -14.91
C GLY A 450 -3.20 -8.42 -14.43
N LEU A 451 -2.47 -7.36 -14.12
CA LEU A 451 -1.13 -7.45 -13.54
C LEU A 451 -1.03 -6.49 -12.36
N SER A 452 -0.85 -6.98 -11.15
CA SER A 452 -0.70 -6.11 -9.97
C SER A 452 0.64 -6.34 -9.28
N LEU A 453 1.19 -5.31 -8.64
CA LEU A 453 2.30 -5.50 -7.71
C LEU A 453 1.81 -6.26 -6.46
N ARG A 454 2.66 -7.14 -5.92
CA ARG A 454 2.31 -8.05 -4.82
C ARG A 454 2.22 -7.41 -3.43
#